data_AF-A0A915UAN3-F1
#
_entry.id   AF-A0A915UAN3-F1
#
_cell.length_a   1.000
_cell.length_b   1.000
_cell.length_c   1.000
_cell.angle_alpha   90.00
_cell.angle_beta   90.00
_cell.angle_gamma   90.00
#
_symmetry.space_group_name_H-M   'P 1'
#
loop_
_entity.id
_entity.type
_entity.pdbx_description
1 polymer ?
#
loop_
_entity_poly.entity_id
_entity_poly.type
_entity_poly.pdbx_seq_one_letter_code
_entity_poly.pdbx_strand_id
1 'polypeptide(L)'
;MTARVPFRLAWIAGSLLETVHALAGLEREPKMTRFVAEQLARDHWFSIDSARELLGYEPEHTTKGGTANLLAWLGKTTGKSSAAVVC
;
A
#
# COMPACT_ATOMS: atom_id res chain seq x y z
N MET A 1 -18.18 -3.50 -1.36
CA MET A 1 -18.49 -3.08 0.02
C MET A 1 -17.33 -2.21 0.51
N THR A 2 -17.56 -0.92 0.73
CA THR A 2 -16.53 -0.01 1.26
C THR A 2 -16.60 -0.02 2.79
N ALA A 3 -15.83 -0.90 3.43
CA ALA A 3 -15.60 -0.81 4.87
C ALA A 3 -14.66 0.38 5.13
N ARG A 4 -15.07 1.31 5.99
CA ARG A 4 -14.25 2.45 6.43
C ARG A 4 -13.99 2.31 7.92
N VAL A 5 -12.74 2.51 8.32
CA VAL A 5 -12.33 2.48 9.72
C VAL A 5 -11.95 3.91 10.13
N PRO A 6 -12.50 4.45 11.23
CA PRO A 6 -12.13 5.78 11.69
C PRO A 6 -10.69 5.79 12.21
N PHE A 7 -9.94 6.87 11.94
CA PHE A 7 -8.52 7.00 12.30
C PHE A 7 -8.22 6.64 13.75
N ARG A 8 -9.01 7.15 14.71
CA ARG A 8 -8.81 6.89 16.14
C ARG A 8 -8.83 5.39 16.46
N LEU A 9 -9.72 4.64 15.81
CA LEU A 9 -9.84 3.20 16.02
C LEU A 9 -8.64 2.46 15.43
N ALA A 10 -8.19 2.85 14.23
CA ALA A 10 -6.98 2.29 13.62
C ALA A 10 -5.72 2.59 14.46
N TRP A 11 -5.61 3.80 15.02
CA TRP A 11 -4.49 4.21 15.85
C TRP A 11 -4.43 3.48 17.20
N ILE A 12 -5.59 3.32 17.86
CA ILE A 12 -5.70 2.52 19.09
C ILE A 12 -5.35 1.06 18.81
N ALA A 13 -5.86 0.49 17.72
CA ALA A 13 -5.54 -0.88 17.33
C ALA A 13 -4.03 -1.08 17.09
N GLY A 14 -3.37 -0.15 16.38
CA GLY A 14 -1.92 -0.16 16.21
C GLY A 14 -1.17 -0.07 17.55
N SER A 15 -1.63 0.79 18.47
CA SER A 15 -1.02 0.94 19.80
C SER A 15 -1.09 -0.35 20.63
N LEU A 16 -2.24 -1.03 20.59
CA LEU A 16 -2.45 -2.29 21.31
C LEU A 16 -1.57 -3.39 20.73
N LEU A 17 -1.54 -3.52 19.40
CA LEU A 17 -0.72 -4.51 18.69
C LEU A 17 0.77 -4.33 19.00
N GLU A 18 1.27 -3.10 18.93
CA GLU A 18 2.66 -2.79 19.29
C GLU A 18 2.97 -3.14 20.75
N THR A 19 2.07 -2.81 21.67
CA THR A 19 2.26 -3.09 23.11
C THR A 19 2.32 -4.59 23.38
N VAL A 20 1.36 -5.35 22.83
CA VAL A 20 1.33 -6.82 22.95
C VAL A 20 2.58 -7.44 22.34
N HIS A 21 3.02 -6.92 21.18
CA HIS A 21 4.18 -7.43 20.48
C HIS A 21 5.48 -7.17 21.26
N ALA A 22 5.63 -5.97 21.84
CA ALA A 22 6.76 -5.61 22.68
C ALA A 22 6.82 -6.46 23.95
N LEU A 23 5.67 -6.72 24.58
CA LEU A 23 5.59 -7.57 25.77
C LEU A 23 5.83 -9.05 25.48
N ALA A 24 5.43 -9.53 24.30
CA ALA A 24 5.61 -10.91 23.88
C ALA A 24 7.04 -11.23 23.40
N GLY A 25 7.93 -10.23 23.27
CA GLY A 25 9.32 -10.44 22.85
C GLY A 25 9.47 -11.07 21.46
N LEU A 26 8.44 -10.94 20.62
CA LEU A 26 8.44 -11.48 19.26
C LEU A 26 9.43 -10.66 18.42
N GLU A 27 10.25 -11.32 17.61
CA GLU A 27 11.17 -10.65 16.66
C GLU A 27 10.50 -10.30 15.32
N ARG A 28 9.24 -10.72 15.14
CA ARG A 28 8.48 -10.49 13.90
C ARG A 28 7.96 -9.04 13.86
N GLU A 29 7.52 -8.53 12.72
CA GLU A 29 6.90 -7.19 12.70
C GLU A 29 5.39 -7.29 13.03
N PRO A 30 4.85 -6.40 13.87
CA PRO A 30 3.41 -6.33 14.14
C PRO A 30 2.64 -5.99 12.85
N LYS A 31 1.50 -6.68 12.63
CA LYS A 31 0.69 -6.55 11.40
C LYS A 31 0.17 -5.13 11.13
N MET A 32 0.01 -4.31 12.16
CA MET A 32 -0.45 -2.94 12.06
C MET A 32 0.22 -2.11 13.15
N THR A 33 0.83 -0.99 12.77
CA THR A 33 1.48 -0.04 13.67
C THR A 33 0.73 1.29 13.66
N ARG A 34 0.95 2.11 14.69
CA ARG A 34 0.53 3.52 14.73
C ARG A 34 1.06 4.29 13.53
N PHE A 35 2.28 3.98 13.10
CA PHE A 35 2.88 4.55 11.89
C PHE A 35 2.06 4.22 10.64
N VAL A 36 1.72 2.95 10.40
CA VAL A 36 0.87 2.57 9.25
C VAL A 36 -0.51 3.23 9.32
N ALA A 37 -1.10 3.33 10.51
CA ALA A 37 -2.38 4.03 10.69
C ALA A 37 -2.28 5.51 10.29
N GLU A 38 -1.17 6.17 10.62
CA GLU A 38 -0.93 7.57 10.30
C GLU A 38 -0.64 7.78 8.81
N GLN A 39 0.20 6.94 8.20
CA GLN A 39 0.51 7.03 6.76
C GLN A 39 -0.73 6.83 5.88
N LEU A 40 -1.64 5.94 6.28
CA LEU A 40 -2.88 5.68 5.53
C LEU A 40 -3.98 6.71 5.80
N ALA A 41 -3.93 7.40 6.93
CA ALA A 41 -4.93 8.42 7.27
C ALA A 41 -4.63 9.79 6.66
N ARG A 42 -3.42 9.99 6.14
CA ARG A 42 -2.96 11.24 5.55
C ARG A 42 -2.89 11.05 4.04
N ASP A 43 -3.62 11.89 3.32
CA ASP A 43 -3.59 11.89 1.86
C ASP A 43 -2.25 12.46 1.38
N HIS A 44 -1.45 11.61 0.72
CA HIS A 44 -0.20 12.01 0.09
C HIS A 44 -0.38 11.96 -1.43
N TRP A 45 -0.52 13.13 -2.05
CA TRP A 45 -0.61 13.25 -3.50
C TRP A 45 0.70 13.76 -4.08
N PHE A 46 1.13 13.17 -5.19
CA PHE A 46 2.26 13.64 -5.98
C PHE A 46 1.73 14.30 -7.26
N SER A 47 1.98 15.59 -7.43
CA SER A 47 1.74 16.27 -8.70
C SER A 47 2.94 16.11 -9.63
N ILE A 48 2.67 15.86 -10.90
CA ILE A 48 3.67 15.80 -11.98
C ILE A 48 3.82 17.14 -12.71
N ASP A 49 3.14 18.20 -12.26
CA ASP A 49 3.11 19.48 -12.96
C ASP A 49 4.51 20.12 -13.03
N SER A 50 5.30 20.03 -11.96
CA SER A 50 6.70 20.50 -11.98
C SER A 50 7.58 19.72 -12.96
N ALA A 51 7.33 18.42 -13.15
CA ALA A 51 8.08 17.62 -14.12
C ALA A 51 7.74 18.01 -15.57
N ARG A 52 6.47 18.33 -15.84
CA ARG A 52 6.04 18.83 -17.16
C ARG A 52 6.70 20.16 -17.50
N GLU A 53 6.68 21.11 -16.57
CA GLU A 53 7.19 22.45 -16.80
C GLU A 53 8.72 22.48 -16.93
N LEU A 54 9.43 21.78 -16.04
CA LEU A 54 10.90 21.87 -15.97
C LEU A 54 11.61 20.93 -16.93
N LEU A 55 11.02 19.77 -17.24
CA LEU A 55 11.66 18.72 -18.02
C LEU A 55 10.95 18.44 -19.34
N GLY A 56 9.84 19.11 -19.64
CA GLY A 56 9.00 18.78 -20.79
C GLY A 56 8.43 17.36 -20.72
N TYR A 57 8.32 16.80 -19.50
CA TYR A 57 7.92 15.41 -19.30
C TYR A 57 6.44 15.21 -19.62
N GLU A 58 6.15 14.35 -20.59
CA GLU A 58 4.78 13.93 -20.89
C GLU A 58 4.63 12.41 -20.72
N PRO A 59 3.72 11.93 -19.84
CA PRO A 59 3.60 10.50 -19.56
C PRO A 59 3.02 9.75 -20.76
N GLU A 60 3.77 8.76 -21.26
CA GLU A 60 3.34 7.90 -22.38
C GLU A 60 2.06 7.10 -22.09
N HIS A 61 1.84 6.76 -20.82
CA HIS A 61 0.66 6.04 -20.36
C HIS A 61 -0.02 6.78 -19.21
N THR A 62 -1.33 6.94 -19.31
CA THR A 62 -2.14 7.44 -18.20
C THR A 62 -2.13 6.43 -17.05
N THR A 63 -2.23 6.91 -15.81
CA THR A 63 -2.32 6.05 -14.62
C THR A 63 -3.39 4.97 -14.80
N LYS A 64 -4.59 5.34 -15.28
CA LYS A 64 -5.70 4.41 -15.52
C LYS A 64 -5.35 3.35 -16.56
N GLY A 65 -4.73 3.74 -17.68
CA GLY A 65 -4.33 2.81 -18.74
C GLY A 65 -3.22 1.86 -18.28
N GLY A 66 -2.20 2.39 -17.60
CA GLY A 66 -1.11 1.59 -17.02
C GLY A 66 -1.61 0.57 -16.00
N THR A 67 -2.50 0.98 -15.08
CA THR A 67 -3.11 0.05 -14.11
C THR A 67 -3.93 -1.04 -14.80
N ALA A 68 -4.72 -0.70 -15.81
CA ALA A 68 -5.51 -1.68 -16.56
C ALA A 68 -4.63 -2.72 -17.26
N ASN A 69 -3.54 -2.27 -17.90
CA ASN A 69 -2.58 -3.16 -18.56
C ASN A 69 -1.88 -4.09 -17.56
N LEU A 70 -1.48 -3.55 -16.40
CA LEU A 70 -0.85 -4.33 -15.33
C LEU A 70 -1.80 -5.42 -14.79
N LEU A 71 -3.07 -5.08 -14.54
CA LEU A 71 -4.07 -6.04 -14.09
C LEU A 71 -4.31 -7.15 -15.13
N ALA A 72 -4.39 -6.78 -16.42
CA ALA A 72 -4.53 -7.75 -17.50
C ALA A 72 -3.33 -8.70 -17.61
N TRP A 73 -2.12 -8.21 -17.32
CA TRP A 73 -0.92 -9.05 -17.26
C TRP A 73 -0.90 -9.95 -16.03
N LEU A 74 -1.24 -9.43 -14.84
CA LEU A 74 -1.31 -10.23 -13.61
C LEU A 74 -2.34 -11.36 -13.72
N GLY A 75 -3.50 -11.11 -14.31
CA GLY A 75 -4.50 -12.15 -14.57
C GLY A 75 -3.96 -13.31 -15.43
N LYS A 76 -2.98 -13.04 -16.30
CA LYS A 76 -2.30 -14.07 -17.11
C LYS A 76 -1.22 -14.81 -16.33
N THR A 77 -0.53 -14.17 -15.38
CA THR A 77 0.58 -14.77 -14.62
C THR A 77 0.11 -15.60 -13.42
N THR A 78 -0.97 -15.19 -12.73
CA THR A 78 -1.52 -15.94 -11.59
C THR A 78 -2.03 -17.32 -11.99
N GLY A 79 -2.47 -17.51 -13.23
CA GLY A 79 -2.81 -18.84 -13.78
C GLY A 79 -1.62 -19.79 -13.94
N LYS A 80 -0.37 -19.31 -13.79
CA LYS A 80 0.87 -20.09 -13.94
C LYS A 80 1.72 -20.18 -12.67
N SER A 81 1.38 -19.44 -11.61
CA SER A 81 2.24 -19.23 -10.43
C SER A 81 1.66 -19.78 -9.12
N SER A 82 0.98 -20.94 -9.16
CA SER A 82 0.71 -21.72 -7.93
C SER A 82 1.82 -22.73 -7.61
N ALA A 83 2.87 -22.82 -8.43
CA ALA A 83 3.93 -23.83 -8.29
C ALA A 83 5.30 -23.30 -7.84
N ALA A 84 5.48 -21.98 -7.63
CA ALA A 84 6.81 -21.41 -7.41
C ALA A 84 6.88 -20.26 -6.38
N VAL A 85 5.95 -20.19 -5.43
CA VAL A 85 6.07 -19.31 -4.24
C VAL A 85 6.11 -20.18 -2.98
N VAL A 86 6.95 -21.22 -3.00
CA VAL A 86 7.58 -21.80 -1.81
C VAL A 86 8.92 -22.39 -2.28
N CYS A 87 9.99 -21.63 -2.09
CA CYS A 87 11.33 -22.13 -1.82
C CYS A 87 12.10 -21.00 -1.13
#